data_AF-A0AAW1HGN8-F1
#
_entry.id   AF-A0AAW1HGN8-F1
#
_cell.length_a   1.000
_cell.length_b   1.000
_cell.length_c   1.000
_cell.angle_alpha   90.00
_cell.angle_beta   90.00
_cell.angle_gamma   90.00
#
_symmetry.space_group_name_H-M   'P 1'
#
loop_
_entity.id
_entity.type
_entity.pdbx_description
1 polymer ?
#
loop_
_entity_poly.entity_id
_entity_poly.type
_entity_poly.pdbx_seq_one_letter_code
_entity_poly.pdbx_strand_id
1 'polypeptide(L)'
;MSRNTEKVYADVLATARQDCYKARDAFYSCVETQSSKKASEIASVGLLYPPDCKQSRADYENYCRPSWVKHFDRQYCSKKKAQRFLDDDDSRRGPLTLPQPYTFKPSSH
;
A
#
# COMPACT_ATOMS: atom_id res chain seq x y z
N MET A 1 -20.87 40.41 -7.60
CA MET A 1 -20.08 40.23 -6.36
C MET A 1 -19.84 38.74 -6.15
N SER A 2 -18.77 38.13 -6.70
CA SER A 2 -18.60 36.65 -6.60
C SER A 2 -17.17 36.11 -6.64
N ARG A 3 -16.12 36.91 -6.94
CA ARG A 3 -14.75 36.37 -7.07
C ARG A 3 -14.09 36.00 -5.72
N ASN A 4 -14.48 36.65 -4.63
CA ASN A 4 -13.91 36.37 -3.31
C ASN A 4 -14.51 35.11 -2.67
N THR A 5 -15.80 34.84 -2.87
CA THR A 5 -16.47 33.64 -2.34
C THR A 5 -15.94 32.36 -3.00
N GLU A 6 -15.71 32.40 -4.32
CA GLU A 6 -15.09 31.31 -5.08
C GLU A 6 -13.66 31.00 -4.60
N LYS A 7 -12.85 32.03 -4.30
CA LYS A 7 -11.50 31.85 -3.76
C LYS A 7 -11.52 31.22 -2.38
N VAL A 8 -12.35 31.73 -1.47
CA VAL A 8 -12.48 31.15 -0.11
C VAL A 8 -12.92 29.69 -0.18
N TYR A 9 -13.85 29.34 -1.07
CA TYR A 9 -14.27 27.95 -1.26
C TYR A 9 -13.13 27.07 -1.81
N ALA A 10 -12.37 27.56 -2.77
CA ALA A 10 -11.20 26.86 -3.30
C ALA A 10 -10.12 26.62 -2.23
N ASP A 11 -9.87 27.62 -1.37
CA ASP A 11 -8.89 27.55 -0.29
C ASP A 11 -9.30 26.55 0.81
N VAL A 12 -10.59 26.52 1.17
CA VAL A 12 -11.14 25.53 2.10
C VAL A 12 -11.03 24.11 1.53
N LEU A 13 -11.34 23.93 0.24
CA LEU A 13 -11.18 22.64 -0.45
C LEU A 13 -9.72 22.21 -0.60
N ALA A 14 -8.79 23.17 -0.73
CA ALA A 14 -7.35 22.88 -0.76
C ALA A 14 -6.86 22.44 0.62
N THR A 15 -7.30 23.11 1.68
CA THR A 15 -6.97 22.79 3.08
C THR A 15 -7.47 21.40 3.45
N ALA A 16 -8.74 21.09 3.17
CA ALA A 16 -9.32 19.77 3.41
C ALA A 16 -8.55 18.64 2.70
N ARG A 17 -8.05 18.90 1.49
CA ARG A 17 -7.19 17.94 0.77
C ARG A 17 -5.84 17.75 1.45
N GLN A 18 -5.23 18.82 1.94
CA GLN A 18 -3.97 18.71 2.68
C GLN A 18 -4.14 17.92 3.98
N ASP A 19 -5.23 18.16 4.71
CA ASP A 19 -5.50 17.43 5.96
C ASP A 19 -5.73 15.95 5.71
N CYS A 20 -6.46 15.61 4.64
CA CYS A 20 -6.59 14.23 4.17
C CYS A 20 -5.21 13.58 3.89
N TYR A 21 -4.29 14.28 3.21
CA TYR A 21 -2.96 13.74 2.95
C TYR A 21 -2.11 13.56 4.21
N LYS A 22 -2.18 14.51 5.15
CA LYS A 22 -1.48 14.39 6.43
C LYS A 22 -1.98 13.18 7.23
N ALA A 23 -3.30 12.99 7.30
CA ALA A 23 -3.90 11.86 8.00
C ALA A 23 -3.53 10.51 7.34
N ARG A 24 -3.55 10.47 6.00
CA ARG A 24 -3.09 9.33 5.20
C ARG A 24 -1.66 8.94 5.54
N ASP A 25 -0.76 9.91 5.50
CA ASP A 25 0.68 9.68 5.68
C ASP A 25 1.00 9.26 7.12
N ALA A 26 0.28 9.83 8.11
CA ALA A 26 0.37 9.39 9.50
C ALA A 26 -0.08 7.93 9.68
N PHE A 27 -1.18 7.52 9.03
CA PHE A 27 -1.64 6.13 9.07
C PHE A 27 -0.62 5.17 8.45
N TYR A 28 -0.13 5.43 7.23
CA TYR A 28 0.83 4.52 6.59
C TYR A 28 2.20 4.50 7.29
N SER A 29 2.67 5.62 7.84
CA SER A 29 3.88 5.65 8.67
C SER A 29 3.75 4.77 9.91
N CYS A 30 2.60 4.79 10.56
CA CYS A 30 2.28 3.89 11.67
C CYS A 30 2.28 2.42 11.22
N VAL A 31 1.67 2.11 10.07
CA VAL A 31 1.64 0.75 9.51
C VAL A 31 3.04 0.24 9.16
N GLU A 32 3.92 1.07 8.60
CA GLU A 32 5.28 0.68 8.23
C GLU A 32 6.14 0.42 9.47
N THR A 33 6.11 1.31 10.45
CA THR A 33 6.88 1.17 11.70
C THR A 33 6.46 -0.03 12.53
N GLN A 34 5.18 -0.41 12.48
CA GLN A 34 4.66 -1.54 13.24
C GLN A 34 4.40 -2.78 12.37
N SER A 35 4.89 -2.79 11.13
CA SER A 35 4.72 -3.91 10.19
C SER A 35 5.36 -5.23 10.65
N SER A 36 6.29 -5.18 11.62
CA SER A 36 6.89 -6.35 12.27
C SER A 36 5.99 -6.98 13.35
N LYS A 37 4.97 -6.26 13.83
CA LYS A 37 3.99 -6.80 14.79
C LYS A 37 2.88 -7.54 14.03
N LYS A 38 2.24 -8.53 14.68
CA LYS A 38 1.12 -9.26 14.07
C LYS A 38 0.01 -8.29 13.70
N ALA A 39 -0.23 -8.13 12.40
CA ALA A 39 -1.33 -7.31 11.90
C ALA A 39 -2.65 -7.99 12.25
N SER A 40 -3.52 -7.29 12.96
CA SER A 40 -4.72 -7.87 13.58
C SER A 40 -6.02 -7.31 13.00
N GLU A 41 -5.97 -6.16 12.34
CA GLU A 41 -7.16 -5.44 11.87
C GLU A 41 -7.17 -5.33 10.35
N ILE A 42 -8.36 -5.43 9.76
CA ILE A 42 -8.58 -5.37 8.30
C ILE A 42 -9.13 -3.98 7.95
N ALA A 43 -8.38 -3.20 7.18
CA ALA A 43 -8.83 -1.95 6.56
C ALA A 43 -9.56 -2.24 5.23
N SER A 44 -9.79 -1.21 4.43
CA SER A 44 -10.36 -1.41 3.09
C SER A 44 -9.44 -2.27 2.22
N VAL A 45 -10.04 -3.01 1.29
CA VAL A 45 -9.36 -3.84 0.28
C VAL A 45 -8.36 -4.86 0.85
N GLY A 46 -8.58 -5.32 2.09
CA GLY A 46 -7.76 -6.36 2.72
C GLY A 46 -6.41 -5.87 3.25
N LEU A 47 -6.22 -4.55 3.39
CA LEU A 47 -5.02 -4.00 4.02
C LEU A 47 -5.01 -4.37 5.51
N LEU A 48 -4.02 -5.16 5.93
CA LEU A 48 -3.84 -5.53 7.33
C LEU A 48 -2.99 -4.49 8.07
N TYR A 49 -3.47 -3.99 9.20
CA TYR A 49 -2.77 -3.01 10.04
C TYR A 49 -2.79 -3.42 11.54
N PRO A 50 -1.83 -2.91 12.35
CA PRO A 50 -1.80 -3.20 13.79
C PRO A 50 -2.83 -2.36 14.56
N PRO A 51 -3.33 -2.83 15.70
CA PRO A 51 -4.36 -2.13 16.49
C PRO A 51 -3.89 -0.77 17.01
N ASP A 52 -2.57 -0.59 17.19
CA ASP A 52 -1.94 0.69 17.55
C ASP A 52 -2.27 1.81 16.53
N CYS A 53 -2.47 1.47 15.25
CA CYS A 53 -2.81 2.42 14.19
C CYS A 53 -4.32 2.61 13.98
N LYS A 54 -5.16 2.07 14.86
CA LYS A 54 -6.62 2.19 14.73
C LYS A 54 -7.10 3.64 14.89
N GLN A 55 -6.45 4.42 15.74
CA GLN A 55 -6.78 5.84 15.91
C GLN A 55 -6.46 6.64 14.64
N SER A 56 -5.26 6.47 14.09
CA SER A 56 -4.87 7.15 12.84
C SER A 56 -5.71 6.69 11.66
N ARG A 57 -6.23 5.46 11.69
CA ARG A 57 -7.21 4.98 10.71
C ARG A 57 -8.55 5.72 10.79
N ALA A 58 -9.08 5.93 12.00
CA ALA A 58 -10.32 6.66 12.20
C ALA A 58 -10.18 8.11 11.73
N ASP A 59 -9.06 8.76 12.04
CA ASP A 59 -8.76 10.13 11.58
C ASP A 59 -8.66 10.19 10.05
N TYR A 60 -7.98 9.21 9.44
CA TYR A 60 -7.87 9.11 7.99
C TYR A 60 -9.23 8.98 7.30
N GLU A 61 -10.15 8.15 7.83
CA GLU A 61 -11.51 8.01 7.31
C GLU A 61 -12.39 9.24 7.56
N ASN A 62 -12.09 10.03 8.60
CA ASN A 62 -12.80 11.26 8.91
C ASN A 62 -12.38 12.43 8.00
N TYR A 63 -11.08 12.58 7.73
CA TYR A 63 -10.56 13.67 6.89
C TYR A 63 -10.64 13.38 5.39
N CYS A 64 -10.59 12.11 4.98
CA CYS A 64 -10.61 11.73 3.58
C CYS A 64 -11.98 11.22 3.12
N ARG A 65 -12.31 11.50 1.86
CA ARG A 65 -13.48 10.87 1.23
C ARG A 65 -13.29 9.34 1.15
N PRO A 66 -14.33 8.53 1.38
CA PRO A 66 -14.23 7.07 1.32
C PRO A 66 -13.68 6.52 -0.01
N SER A 67 -13.98 7.19 -1.14
CA SER A 67 -13.44 6.82 -2.44
C SER A 67 -11.93 7.01 -2.54
N TRP A 68 -11.40 8.06 -1.89
CA TRP A 68 -9.96 8.32 -1.80
C TRP A 68 -9.29 7.30 -0.88
N VAL A 69 -9.89 7.01 0.28
CA VAL A 69 -9.40 5.98 1.21
C VAL A 69 -9.24 4.63 0.49
N LYS A 70 -10.28 4.19 -0.22
CA LYS A 70 -10.24 2.93 -0.98
C LYS A 70 -9.18 2.94 -2.08
N HIS A 71 -9.01 4.08 -2.78
CA HIS A 71 -8.01 4.22 -3.83
C HIS A 71 -6.58 4.11 -3.26
N PHE A 72 -6.30 4.85 -2.20
CA PHE A 72 -4.99 4.86 -1.55
C PHE A 72 -4.65 3.54 -0.88
N ASP A 73 -5.60 2.89 -0.19
CA ASP A 73 -5.39 1.58 0.40
C ASP A 73 -5.02 0.54 -0.68
N ARG A 74 -5.68 0.62 -1.85
CA ARG A 74 -5.34 -0.22 -3.00
C ARG A 74 -3.94 0.07 -3.52
N GLN A 75 -3.58 1.35 -3.65
CA GLN A 75 -2.25 1.76 -4.10
C GLN A 75 -1.15 1.30 -3.14
N TYR A 76 -1.38 1.43 -1.83
CA TYR A 76 -0.45 1.00 -0.79
C TYR A 76 -0.26 -0.52 -0.79
N CYS A 77 -1.36 -1.29 -0.86
CA CYS A 77 -1.29 -2.76 -1.01
C CYS A 77 -0.53 -3.18 -2.27
N SER A 78 -0.78 -2.53 -3.42
CA SER A 78 -0.05 -2.79 -4.66
C SER A 78 1.44 -2.47 -4.53
N LYS A 79 1.80 -1.33 -3.92
CA LYS A 79 3.20 -0.94 -3.70
C LYS A 79 3.92 -1.90 -2.75
N LYS A 80 3.30 -2.27 -1.63
CA LYS A 80 3.87 -3.23 -0.66
C LYS A 80 4.03 -4.61 -1.27
N LYS A 81 3.08 -5.07 -2.09
CA LYS A 81 3.19 -6.32 -2.84
C LYS A 81 4.35 -6.26 -3.84
N ALA A 82 4.51 -5.15 -4.57
CA ALA A 82 5.64 -4.95 -5.48
C ALA A 82 6.99 -4.94 -4.76
N GLN A 83 7.10 -4.27 -3.60
CA GLN A 83 8.32 -4.29 -2.78
C GLN A 83 8.68 -5.72 -2.36
N ARG A 84 7.74 -6.50 -1.81
CA ARG A 84 7.99 -7.90 -1.43
C ARG A 84 8.47 -8.78 -2.59
N PHE A 85 8.00 -8.52 -3.82
CA PHE A 85 8.51 -9.24 -5.00
C PHE A 85 9.95 -8.88 -5.33
N LEU A 86 10.36 -7.62 -5.13
CA LEU A 86 11.75 -7.20 -5.31
C LEU A 86 12.66 -7.72 -4.20
N ASP A 87 12.17 -7.76 -2.95
CA ASP A 87 12.90 -8.35 -1.82
C ASP A 87 13.11 -9.87 -1.98
N ASP A 88 12.18 -10.58 -2.65
CA ASP A 88 12.28 -12.02 -2.90
C ASP A 88 13.30 -12.38 -4.01
N ASP A 89 13.65 -11.43 -4.90
CA ASP A 89 14.66 -11.61 -5.95
C ASP A 89 16.10 -11.67 -5.38
N ASP A 90 16.35 -10.99 -4.25
CA ASP A 90 17.69 -10.94 -3.64
C ASP A 90 18.00 -12.17 -2.77
N SER A 91 16.99 -12.78 -2.13
CA SER A 91 17.18 -13.93 -1.22
C SER A 91 17.25 -15.32 -1.90
N ARG A 92 17.01 -15.42 -3.22
CA ARG A 92 16.86 -16.72 -3.91
C ARG A 92 17.83 -16.99 -5.06
N ARG A 93 18.86 -16.17 -5.28
CA ARG A 93 19.91 -16.49 -6.26
C ARG A 93 20.90 -17.53 -5.72
N GLY A 94 20.39 -18.72 -5.38
CA GLY A 94 21.18 -19.94 -5.55
C GLY A 94 21.45 -20.14 -7.05
N PRO A 95 22.57 -20.77 -7.44
CA PRO A 95 22.91 -20.92 -8.84
C PRO A 95 21.78 -21.66 -9.57
N LEU A 96 21.22 -21.03 -10.60
CA LEU A 96 20.29 -21.65 -11.54
C LEU A 96 21.01 -22.82 -12.22
N THR A 97 21.00 -23.99 -11.58
CA THR A 97 21.39 -25.24 -12.23
C THR A 97 20.30 -25.54 -13.24
N LEU A 98 20.53 -25.10 -14.48
CA LEU A 98 19.78 -25.48 -15.65
C LEU A 98 19.67 -27.02 -15.67
N PRO A 99 18.47 -27.62 -15.72
CA PRO A 99 18.36 -29.07 -15.82
C PRO A 99 19.03 -29.51 -17.12
N GLN A 100 20.04 -30.36 -16.97
CA GLN A 100 20.82 -30.92 -18.08
C GLN A 100 19.88 -31.53 -19.13
N PRO A 101 20.07 -31.26 -20.44
CA PRO A 101 19.25 -31.86 -21.48
C PRO A 101 19.49 -33.37 -21.49
N TYR A 102 18.44 -34.13 -21.17
CA TYR A 102 18.42 -35.59 -21.24
C TYR A 102 18.67 -36.04 -22.69
N THR A 103 19.82 -36.67 -22.92
CA THR A 103 20.15 -37.33 -24.18
C THR A 103 19.36 -38.62 -24.30
N PHE A 104 18.23 -38.55 -25.02
CA PHE A 104 17.50 -39.73 -25.49
C PHE A 104 18.43 -40.58 -26.38
N LYS A 105 18.79 -41.78 -25.94
CA LYS A 105 19.47 -42.78 -26.78
C LYS A 105 18.41 -43.58 -27.56
N PRO A 106 18.48 -43.68 -28.91
CA PRO A 106 17.61 -44.59 -29.64
C PRO A 106 18.07 -46.04 -29.44
N SER A 107 17.13 -46.91 -29.07
CA SER A 107 17.35 -48.35 -28.97
C SER A 107 17.34 -48.95 -30.38
N SER A 108 18.43 -49.60 -30.75
CA SER A 108 18.56 -50.39 -31.98
C SER A 108 17.67 -51.63 -31.89
N HIS A 109 16.85 -51.87 -32.92
CA HIS A 109 16.35 -53.21 -33.25
C HIS A 109 16.06 -53.30 -34.76
#